data_AF-A0A5J4W5Z5-F1
#
_entry.id   AF-A0A5J4W5Z5-F1
#
_cell.length_a   1.000
_cell.length_b   1.000
_cell.length_c   1.000
_cell.angle_alpha   90.00
_cell.angle_beta   90.00
_cell.angle_gamma   90.00
#
_symmetry.space_group_name_H-M   'P 1'
#
loop_
_entity.id
_entity.type
_entity.pdbx_description
1 polymer ?
#
loop_
_entity_poly.entity_id
_entity_poly.type
_entity_poly.pdbx_seq_one_letter_code
_entity_poly.pdbx_strand_id
1 'polypeptide(L)'
;MTTSNCFQESSCETQNTKTVEPDSDLNFIPLIAQKFSDILGDAVHGVSKVVLKSSISRFLELLWQKVDLLVEECLIAEIFLQRFVSNQTEKRMQILSSLNSGMILIVVFVLAMKICRDDIHKNSYFANLFGVSIESLNKSEFGFLKMVNYQLWVDTECFSLLFDDISSQGNVQVLI
;
A
#
# COMPACT_ATOMS: atom_id res chain seq x y z
N MET A 1 5.92 -18.81 56.91
CA MET A 1 4.82 -19.48 57.65
C MET A 1 4.14 -18.36 58.44
N THR A 2 2.87 -18.01 58.24
CA THR A 2 1.72 -18.82 57.76
C THR A 2 0.82 -18.02 56.80
N THR A 3 -0.06 -18.71 56.08
CA THR A 3 -0.96 -18.26 54.99
C THR A 3 -2.27 -17.61 55.45
N SER A 4 -2.87 -16.69 54.66
CA SER A 4 -4.11 -16.97 53.87
C SER A 4 -4.95 -15.73 53.48
N ASN A 5 -5.20 -15.60 52.17
CA ASN A 5 -6.37 -15.12 51.41
C ASN A 5 -7.36 -14.03 51.88
N CYS A 6 -7.50 -13.00 51.02
CA CYS A 6 -8.70 -12.19 50.68
C CYS A 6 -8.31 -11.26 49.49
N PHE A 7 -9.07 -10.98 48.41
CA PHE A 7 -10.37 -11.43 47.85
C PHE A 7 -10.15 -11.79 46.35
N GLN A 8 -10.65 -12.94 45.88
CA GLN A 8 -11.73 -13.13 44.88
C GLN A 8 -11.49 -12.73 43.40
N GLU A 9 -11.79 -13.70 42.53
CA GLU A 9 -11.80 -13.63 41.07
C GLU A 9 -13.00 -12.82 40.54
N SER A 10 -12.82 -12.13 39.41
CA SER A 10 -13.92 -11.68 38.56
C SER A 10 -13.79 -12.36 37.20
N SER A 11 -14.76 -13.21 36.88
CA SER A 11 -14.89 -13.85 35.57
C SER A 11 -16.01 -13.13 34.82
N CYS A 12 -15.70 -12.53 33.67
CA CYS A 12 -16.69 -11.95 32.76
C CYS A 12 -16.54 -12.53 31.35
N GLU A 13 -17.26 -13.63 31.16
CA GLU A 13 -18.13 -13.95 30.01
C GLU A 13 -17.63 -13.64 28.59
N THR A 14 -17.45 -14.72 27.83
CA THR A 14 -17.32 -14.71 26.37
C THR A 14 -18.63 -14.27 25.69
N GLN A 15 -18.60 -13.10 25.05
CA GLN A 15 -19.36 -12.69 23.85
C GLN A 15 -18.84 -11.30 23.46
N ASN A 16 -18.69 -10.91 22.19
CA ASN A 16 -19.37 -11.40 20.99
C ASN A 16 -18.41 -11.27 19.79
N THR A 17 -18.31 -12.32 18.95
CA THR A 17 -17.66 -12.22 17.64
C THR A 17 -18.49 -11.28 16.76
N LYS A 18 -18.11 -10.01 16.68
CA LYS A 18 -18.58 -9.13 15.61
C LYS A 18 -18.01 -9.64 14.30
N THR A 19 -18.82 -10.39 13.57
CA THR A 19 -18.74 -10.48 12.11
C THR A 19 -18.79 -9.05 11.57
N VAL A 20 -17.64 -8.52 11.18
CA VAL A 20 -17.56 -7.29 10.40
C VAL A 20 -18.17 -7.62 9.04
N GLU A 21 -19.20 -6.88 8.64
CA GLU A 21 -19.86 -7.12 7.36
C GLU A 21 -18.92 -6.74 6.20
N PRO A 22 -18.63 -7.65 5.26
CA PRO A 22 -17.93 -7.28 4.04
C PRO A 22 -18.94 -6.63 3.08
N ASP A 23 -18.68 -5.38 2.66
CA ASP A 23 -18.89 -4.86 1.29
C ASP A 23 -18.92 -3.31 1.16
N SER A 24 -18.80 -2.52 2.23
CA SER A 24 -18.69 -1.04 2.10
C SER A 24 -17.33 -0.55 1.59
N ASP A 25 -16.26 -1.24 1.96
CA ASP A 25 -14.91 -0.63 1.96
C ASP A 25 -14.15 -0.81 0.64
N LEU A 26 -14.59 -1.71 -0.25
CA LEU A 26 -13.91 -1.98 -1.52
C LEU A 26 -14.07 -0.85 -2.56
N ASN A 27 -14.91 0.15 -2.29
CA ASN A 27 -15.21 1.26 -3.21
C ASN A 27 -13.99 2.13 -3.59
N PHE A 28 -12.91 2.13 -2.79
CA PHE A 28 -11.69 2.89 -3.14
C PHE A 28 -10.77 2.16 -4.15
N ILE A 29 -10.83 0.83 -4.25
CA ILE A 29 -9.90 0.05 -5.11
C ILE A 29 -9.98 0.48 -6.58
N PRO A 30 -11.17 0.67 -7.21
CA PRO A 30 -11.26 1.12 -8.59
C PRO A 30 -10.72 2.55 -8.83
N LEU A 31 -10.75 3.40 -7.79
CA LEU A 31 -10.24 4.78 -7.82
C LEU A 31 -8.71 4.81 -7.69
N ILE A 32 -8.14 4.10 -6.71
CA ILE A 32 -6.69 3.93 -6.57
C ILE A 32 -6.11 3.27 -7.83
N ALA A 33 -6.74 2.21 -8.35
CA ALA A 33 -6.29 1.55 -9.56
C ALA A 33 -6.32 2.47 -10.79
N GLN A 34 -7.25 3.43 -10.86
CA GLN A 34 -7.25 4.47 -11.89
C GLN A 34 -6.05 5.39 -11.73
N LYS A 35 -5.87 6.02 -10.55
CA LYS A 35 -4.75 6.93 -10.23
C LYS A 35 -3.39 6.31 -10.56
N PHE A 36 -3.13 5.10 -10.08
CA PHE A 36 -1.88 4.38 -10.37
C PHE A 36 -1.73 4.01 -11.85
N SER A 37 -2.83 3.67 -12.53
CA SER A 37 -2.80 3.40 -13.97
C SER A 37 -2.52 4.66 -14.79
N ASP A 38 -2.93 5.84 -14.35
CA ASP A 38 -2.62 7.09 -15.03
C ASP A 38 -1.15 7.43 -14.84
N ILE A 39 -0.65 7.43 -13.60
CA ILE A 39 0.77 7.70 -13.30
C ILE A 39 1.71 6.73 -14.06
N LEU A 40 1.39 5.43 -14.07
CA LEU A 40 2.19 4.44 -14.81
C LEU A 40 1.99 4.52 -16.33
N GLY A 41 0.79 4.82 -16.80
CA GLY A 41 0.49 4.92 -18.24
C GLY A 41 1.12 6.14 -18.90
N ASP A 42 1.24 7.25 -18.18
CA ASP A 42 1.89 8.46 -18.67
C ASP A 42 3.42 8.33 -18.64
N ALA A 43 3.96 7.51 -17.72
CA ALA A 43 5.39 7.24 -17.58
C ALA A 43 5.91 6.06 -18.42
N VAL A 44 5.05 5.17 -18.95
CA VAL A 44 5.43 4.02 -19.80
C VAL A 44 4.80 4.09 -21.19
N HIS A 45 5.62 4.37 -22.20
CA HIS A 45 5.18 4.35 -23.58
C HIS A 45 4.70 2.95 -24.02
N GLY A 46 3.51 2.88 -24.63
CA GLY A 46 3.01 1.70 -25.33
C GLY A 46 2.18 0.71 -24.50
N VAL A 47 1.82 1.02 -23.25
CA VAL A 47 0.93 0.18 -22.44
C VAL A 47 -0.48 0.78 -22.37
N SER A 48 -1.51 -0.07 -22.55
CA SER A 48 -2.91 0.37 -22.41
C SER A 48 -3.27 0.65 -20.96
N LYS A 49 -3.69 1.89 -20.65
CA LYS A 49 -4.21 2.29 -19.34
C LYS A 49 -5.34 1.38 -18.86
N VAL A 50 -6.22 0.92 -19.74
CA VAL A 50 -7.31 -0.01 -19.36
C VAL A 50 -6.76 -1.35 -18.84
N VAL A 51 -5.71 -1.87 -19.47
CA VAL A 51 -5.07 -3.14 -19.05
C VAL A 51 -4.28 -2.96 -17.75
N LEU A 52 -3.60 -1.82 -17.58
CA LEU A 52 -2.94 -1.46 -16.32
C LEU A 52 -3.94 -1.38 -15.18
N LYS A 53 -5.03 -0.60 -15.32
CA LYS A 53 -6.07 -0.46 -14.31
C LYS A 53 -6.59 -1.82 -13.81
N SER A 54 -7.03 -2.70 -14.71
CA SER A 54 -7.55 -4.02 -14.32
C SER A 54 -6.50 -4.89 -13.61
N SER A 55 -5.24 -4.77 -14.02
CA SER A 55 -4.12 -5.48 -13.37
C SER A 55 -3.82 -4.93 -11.97
N ILE A 56 -3.92 -3.61 -11.80
CA ILE A 56 -3.70 -2.92 -10.53
C ILE A 56 -4.87 -3.18 -9.57
N SER A 57 -6.13 -3.15 -10.02
CA SER A 57 -7.29 -3.55 -9.21
C SER A 57 -7.09 -4.94 -8.60
N ARG A 58 -6.73 -5.94 -9.41
CA ARG A 58 -6.49 -7.31 -8.91
C ARG A 58 -5.29 -7.41 -7.96
N PHE A 59 -4.28 -6.55 -8.12
CA PHE A 59 -3.14 -6.46 -7.22
C PHE A 59 -3.53 -5.85 -5.86
N LEU A 60 -4.36 -4.79 -5.86
CA LEU A 60 -4.91 -4.17 -4.64
C LEU A 60 -5.86 -5.11 -3.91
N GLU A 61 -6.73 -5.82 -4.63
CA GLU A 61 -7.60 -6.88 -4.09
C GLU A 61 -6.79 -7.97 -3.40
N LEU A 62 -5.69 -8.43 -4.02
CA LEU A 62 -4.79 -9.42 -3.42
C LEU A 62 -4.12 -8.89 -2.15
N LEU A 63 -3.66 -7.64 -2.13
CA LEU A 63 -3.10 -7.03 -0.93
C LEU A 63 -4.15 -6.89 0.18
N TRP A 64 -5.33 -6.38 -0.14
CA TRP A 64 -6.45 -6.27 0.80
C TRP A 64 -6.80 -7.63 1.42
N GLN A 65 -6.92 -8.69 0.62
CA GLN A 65 -7.23 -10.05 1.10
C GLN A 65 -6.10 -10.77 1.87
N LYS A 66 -4.87 -10.27 1.85
CA LYS A 66 -3.68 -11.01 2.36
C LYS A 66 -2.89 -10.30 3.43
N VAL A 67 -2.98 -8.98 3.49
CA VAL A 67 -2.27 -8.14 4.48
C VAL A 67 -3.15 -6.99 5.00
N ASP A 68 -4.46 -7.01 4.77
CA ASP A 68 -5.40 -5.99 5.25
C ASP A 68 -4.94 -4.57 4.83
N LEU A 69 -4.86 -4.34 3.52
CA LEU A 69 -4.41 -3.08 2.92
C LEU A 69 -5.31 -1.90 3.30
N LEU A 70 -4.70 -0.83 3.81
CA LEU A 70 -5.39 0.39 4.25
C LEU A 70 -5.39 1.48 3.16
N VAL A 71 -6.38 2.39 3.22
CA VAL A 71 -6.48 3.55 2.30
C VAL A 71 -5.26 4.49 2.45
N GLU A 72 -4.82 4.74 3.68
CA GLU A 72 -3.61 5.53 3.99
C GLU A 72 -2.36 4.98 3.29
N GLU A 73 -2.20 3.66 3.25
CA GLU A 73 -1.08 2.99 2.59
C GLU A 73 -1.15 3.16 1.07
N CYS A 74 -2.36 3.21 0.50
CA CYS A 74 -2.57 3.49 -0.91
C CYS A 74 -2.22 4.94 -1.28
N LEU A 75 -2.54 5.89 -0.40
CA LEU A 75 -2.20 7.32 -0.55
C LEU A 75 -0.68 7.55 -0.47
N ILE A 76 -0.02 6.96 0.52
CA ILE A 76 1.44 7.06 0.68
C ILE A 76 2.17 6.36 -0.47
N ALA A 77 1.63 5.23 -0.95
CA ALA A 77 2.09 4.58 -2.17
C ALA A 77 1.94 5.46 -3.42
N GLU A 78 0.84 6.23 -3.56
CA GLU A 78 0.64 7.19 -4.67
C GLU A 78 1.74 8.25 -4.67
N ILE A 79 2.00 8.86 -3.50
CA ILE A 79 3.06 9.87 -3.31
C ILE A 79 4.44 9.30 -3.65
N PHE A 80 4.75 8.09 -3.18
CA PHE A 80 6.04 7.43 -3.48
C PHE A 80 6.21 7.16 -4.97
N LEU A 81 5.16 6.72 -5.66
CA LEU A 81 5.19 6.49 -7.10
C LEU A 81 5.35 7.81 -7.89
N GLN A 82 4.64 8.87 -7.51
CA GLN A 82 4.80 10.21 -8.11
C GLN A 82 6.25 10.70 -7.96
N ARG A 83 6.84 10.63 -6.75
CA ARG A 83 8.26 10.96 -6.51
C ARG A 83 9.21 10.14 -7.38
N PHE A 84 8.94 8.85 -7.56
CA PHE A 84 9.75 7.97 -8.39
C PHE A 84 9.70 8.34 -9.89
N VAL A 85 8.55 8.77 -10.41
CA VAL A 85 8.40 9.24 -11.80
C VAL A 85 9.04 10.62 -12.02
N SER A 86 8.82 11.56 -11.09
CA SER A 86 9.45 12.90 -11.15
C SER A 86 10.98 12.81 -11.12
N ASN A 87 11.55 12.07 -10.17
CA ASN A 87 12.99 11.95 -10.03
C ASN A 87 13.66 11.24 -11.22
N GLN A 88 12.97 10.30 -11.88
CA GLN A 88 13.46 9.71 -13.14
C GLN A 88 13.55 10.74 -14.27
N THR A 89 12.54 11.60 -14.37
CA THR A 89 12.46 12.67 -15.39
C THR A 89 13.58 13.70 -15.17
N GLU A 90 13.77 14.16 -13.92
CA GLU A 90 14.86 15.06 -13.54
C GLU A 90 16.24 14.47 -13.84
N LYS A 91 16.46 13.21 -13.45
CA LYS A 91 17.73 12.50 -13.64
C LYS A 91 17.94 12.01 -15.08
N ARG A 92 16.98 12.25 -15.99
CA ARG A 92 16.96 11.79 -17.39
C ARG A 92 17.18 10.28 -17.53
N MET A 93 16.65 9.49 -16.59
CA MET A 93 16.74 8.03 -16.58
C MET A 93 15.36 7.41 -16.76
N GLN A 94 15.08 6.79 -17.91
CA GLN A 94 13.91 5.92 -18.06
C GLN A 94 14.24 4.53 -17.49
N ILE A 95 14.00 4.36 -16.19
CA ILE A 95 14.11 3.04 -15.53
C ILE A 95 12.78 2.29 -15.63
N LEU A 96 11.66 2.99 -15.50
CA LEU A 96 10.32 2.41 -15.60
C LEU A 96 10.06 1.90 -17.02
N SER A 97 9.67 0.63 -17.12
CA SER A 97 9.29 -0.05 -18.35
C SER A 97 8.14 -1.01 -18.09
N SER A 98 7.48 -1.47 -19.14
CA SER A 98 6.41 -2.48 -19.05
C SER A 98 6.86 -3.79 -18.40
N LEU A 99 8.16 -4.09 -18.40
CA LEU A 99 8.74 -5.30 -17.81
C LEU A 99 9.05 -5.19 -16.31
N ASN A 100 9.07 -3.97 -15.74
CA ASN A 100 9.41 -3.76 -14.33
C ASN A 100 8.36 -2.96 -13.53
N SER A 101 7.33 -2.43 -14.18
CA SER A 101 6.20 -1.74 -13.52
C SER A 101 5.56 -2.57 -12.40
N GLY A 102 5.38 -3.88 -12.60
CA GLY A 102 4.86 -4.79 -11.57
C GLY A 102 5.79 -4.93 -10.35
N MET A 103 7.11 -5.00 -10.56
CA MET A 103 8.09 -5.03 -9.46
C MET A 103 8.13 -3.70 -8.70
N ILE A 104 7.96 -2.58 -9.41
CA ILE A 104 7.90 -1.24 -8.82
C ILE A 104 6.60 -1.07 -8.01
N LEU A 105 5.44 -1.54 -8.50
CA LEU A 105 4.20 -1.59 -7.73
C LEU A 105 4.36 -2.36 -6.42
N ILE A 106 4.92 -3.58 -6.47
CA ILE A 106 5.22 -4.38 -5.28
C ILE A 106 6.07 -3.57 -4.28
N VAL A 107 7.18 -2.98 -4.74
CA VAL A 107 8.09 -2.20 -3.88
C VAL A 107 7.42 -0.97 -3.28
N VAL A 108 6.65 -0.22 -4.06
CA VAL A 108 5.95 0.99 -3.64
C VAL A 108 4.99 0.68 -2.49
N PHE A 109 4.16 -0.37 -2.63
CA PHE A 109 3.21 -0.76 -1.57
C PHE A 109 3.90 -1.38 -0.36
N VAL A 110 4.95 -2.19 -0.54
CA VAL A 110 5.75 -2.74 0.57
C VAL A 110 6.41 -1.62 1.38
N LEU A 111 6.92 -0.57 0.70
CA LEU A 111 7.50 0.59 1.39
C LEU A 111 6.43 1.43 2.10
N ALA A 112 5.26 1.63 1.50
CA ALA A 112 4.16 2.37 2.16
C ALA A 112 3.75 1.66 3.46
N MET A 113 3.41 0.37 3.40
CA MET A 113 3.03 -0.42 4.58
C MET A 113 4.14 -0.40 5.67
N LYS A 114 5.42 -0.43 5.29
CA LYS A 114 6.57 -0.35 6.22
C LYS A 114 6.73 0.99 6.94
N ILE A 115 6.14 2.06 6.41
CA ILE A 115 6.18 3.40 7.01
C ILE A 115 4.92 3.63 7.87
N CYS A 116 3.79 2.98 7.55
CA CYS A 116 2.54 3.12 8.29
C CYS A 116 2.42 2.20 9.52
N ARG A 117 3.01 0.99 9.50
CA ARG A 117 2.75 -0.05 10.52
C ARG A 117 3.89 -0.22 11.52
N ASP A 118 3.53 -0.37 12.80
CA ASP A 118 4.44 -0.75 13.88
C ASP A 118 4.99 -2.18 13.75
N ASP A 119 4.16 -3.12 13.28
CA ASP A 119 4.56 -4.50 12.96
C ASP A 119 4.19 -4.84 11.51
N ILE A 120 5.13 -5.45 10.79
CA ILE A 120 4.98 -5.76 9.37
C ILE A 120 5.79 -6.99 8.95
N HIS A 121 5.22 -7.74 8.02
CA HIS A 121 5.88 -8.85 7.37
C HIS A 121 7.19 -8.47 6.67
N LYS A 122 8.19 -9.34 6.80
CA LYS A 122 9.50 -9.19 6.14
C LYS A 122 9.37 -9.39 4.63
N ASN A 123 10.35 -8.88 3.86
CA ASN A 123 10.41 -9.07 2.39
C ASN A 123 10.32 -10.55 1.96
N SER A 124 10.73 -11.51 2.80
CA SER A 124 10.54 -12.94 2.53
C SER A 124 9.08 -13.36 2.36
N TYR A 125 8.16 -12.72 3.09
CA TYR A 125 6.72 -12.96 2.98
C TYR A 125 6.19 -12.37 1.66
N PHE A 126 6.48 -11.09 1.38
CA PHE A 126 6.05 -10.43 0.14
C PHE A 126 6.63 -11.09 -1.11
N ALA A 127 7.89 -11.55 -1.06
CA ALA A 127 8.51 -12.32 -2.13
C ALA A 127 7.73 -13.61 -2.44
N ASN A 128 7.32 -14.35 -1.41
CA ASN A 128 6.48 -15.53 -1.56
C ASN A 128 5.07 -15.17 -2.09
N LEU A 129 4.40 -14.17 -1.49
CA LEU A 129 3.07 -13.71 -1.88
C LEU A 129 2.97 -13.34 -3.37
N PHE A 130 3.99 -12.68 -3.92
CA PHE A 130 4.03 -12.26 -5.32
C PHE A 130 4.77 -13.23 -6.26
N GLY A 131 5.29 -14.35 -5.75
CA GLY A 131 6.04 -15.32 -6.56
C GLY A 131 7.36 -14.78 -7.14
N VAL A 132 7.99 -13.81 -6.48
CA VAL A 132 9.26 -13.20 -6.90
C VAL A 132 10.42 -13.66 -6.01
N SER A 133 11.67 -13.57 -6.50
CA SER A 133 12.81 -13.87 -5.64
C SER A 133 13.01 -12.79 -4.59
N ILE A 134 13.33 -13.18 -3.36
CA ILE A 134 13.65 -12.25 -2.26
C ILE A 134 14.84 -11.36 -2.60
N GLU A 135 15.81 -11.87 -3.37
CA GLU A 135 16.97 -11.10 -3.83
C GLU A 135 16.56 -9.98 -4.78
N SER A 136 15.68 -10.25 -5.75
CA SER A 136 15.14 -9.23 -6.65
C SER A 136 14.31 -8.20 -5.89
N LEU A 137 13.43 -8.63 -4.98
CA LEU A 137 12.65 -7.70 -4.16
C LEU A 137 13.55 -6.78 -3.32
N ASN A 138 14.56 -7.32 -2.62
CA ASN A 138 15.50 -6.53 -1.83
C ASN A 138 16.31 -5.54 -2.70
N LYS A 139 16.78 -5.97 -3.89
CA LYS A 139 17.51 -5.10 -4.83
C LYS A 139 16.62 -4.00 -5.40
N SER A 140 15.38 -4.33 -5.77
CA SER A 140 14.41 -3.37 -6.30
C SER A 140 13.95 -2.37 -5.24
N GLU A 141 13.76 -2.79 -3.99
CA GLU A 141 13.49 -1.90 -2.86
C GLU A 141 14.64 -0.91 -2.64
N PHE A 142 15.89 -1.39 -2.54
CA PHE A 142 17.06 -0.53 -2.40
C PHE A 142 17.27 0.41 -3.60
N GLY A 143 17.00 -0.07 -4.82
CA GLY A 143 17.04 0.74 -6.04
C GLY A 143 15.98 1.84 -6.06
N PHE A 144 14.76 1.53 -5.60
CA PHE A 144 13.67 2.50 -5.47
C PHE A 144 14.02 3.58 -4.44
N LEU A 145 14.49 3.20 -3.25
CA LEU A 145 14.92 4.13 -2.21
C LEU A 145 15.99 5.11 -2.71
N LYS A 146 16.96 4.64 -3.49
CA LYS A 146 17.94 5.50 -4.17
C LYS A 146 17.32 6.41 -5.23
N MET A 147 16.31 5.95 -5.97
CA MET A 147 15.63 6.80 -6.95
C MET A 147 14.87 7.95 -6.29
N VAL A 148 14.15 7.67 -5.19
CA VAL A 148 13.44 8.69 -4.39
C VAL A 148 14.34 9.45 -3.41
N ASN A 149 15.68 9.32 -3.51
CA ASN A 149 16.66 9.98 -2.64
C ASN A 149 16.44 9.73 -1.13
N TYR A 150 15.84 8.59 -0.76
CA TYR A 150 15.38 8.28 0.60
C TYR A 150 14.35 9.27 1.18
N GLN A 151 13.73 10.12 0.35
CA GLN A 151 12.67 11.05 0.76
C GLN A 151 11.35 10.28 0.92
N LEU A 152 11.22 9.59 2.05
CA LEU A 152 10.01 8.85 2.46
C LEU A 152 9.08 9.65 3.35
N TRP A 153 9.53 10.80 3.91
CA TRP A 153 8.66 11.68 4.68
C TRP A 153 7.50 12.17 3.83
N VAL A 154 6.27 11.89 4.25
CA VAL A 154 5.05 12.41 3.64
C VAL A 154 4.61 13.62 4.42
N ASP A 155 4.39 14.72 3.70
CA ASP A 155 3.88 15.95 4.30
C ASP A 155 2.36 15.85 4.55
N THR A 156 1.89 16.34 5.69
CA THR A 156 0.48 16.26 6.08
C THR A 156 -0.43 17.01 5.12
N GLU A 157 -0.03 18.16 4.57
CA GLU A 157 -0.83 18.90 3.58
C GLU A 157 -0.94 18.09 2.28
N CYS A 158 0.17 17.50 1.83
CA CYS A 158 0.19 16.63 0.65
C CYS A 158 -0.68 15.37 0.82
N PHE A 159 -0.73 14.80 2.04
CA PHE A 159 -1.59 13.68 2.36
C PHE A 159 -3.07 14.09 2.38
N SER A 160 -3.41 15.16 3.09
CA SER A 160 -4.79 15.68 3.18
C SER A 160 -5.39 15.99 1.81
N LEU A 161 -4.62 16.62 0.91
CA LEU A 161 -5.09 16.90 -0.45
C LEU A 161 -5.47 15.65 -1.25
N LEU A 162 -4.71 14.55 -1.12
CA LEU A 162 -5.03 13.29 -1.79
C LEU A 162 -6.17 12.53 -1.09
N PHE A 163 -6.27 12.63 0.24
CA PHE A 163 -7.37 12.08 1.01
C PHE A 163 -8.70 12.75 0.63
N ASP A 164 -8.75 14.08 0.62
CA ASP A 164 -9.91 14.87 0.23
C ASP A 164 -10.34 14.58 -1.23
N ASP A 165 -9.37 14.42 -2.14
CA ASP A 165 -9.62 14.02 -3.53
C ASP A 165 -10.37 12.67 -3.60
N ILE A 166 -9.88 11.64 -2.90
CA ILE A 166 -10.54 10.32 -2.86
C ILE A 166 -11.89 10.37 -2.16
N SER A 167 -12.01 11.07 -1.04
CA SER A 167 -13.26 11.25 -0.29
C SER A 167 -14.32 12.07 -1.04
N SER A 168 -13.91 12.86 -2.03
CA SER A 168 -14.82 13.58 -2.94
C SER A 168 -15.29 12.72 -4.12
N GLN A 169 -14.46 11.77 -4.58
CA GLN A 169 -14.73 10.93 -5.75
C GLN A 169 -15.44 9.61 -5.43
N GLY A 170 -15.20 9.06 -4.23
CA GLY A 170 -15.92 7.90 -3.71
C GLY A 170 -16.68 8.27 -2.43
N ASN A 171 -17.82 7.61 -2.17
CA ASN A 171 -18.53 7.68 -0.89
C ASN A 171 -17.75 6.93 0.22
N VAL A 172 -16.46 7.23 0.37
CA VAL A 172 -15.55 6.60 1.32
C VAL A 172 -15.63 7.35 2.65
N GLN A 173 -16.51 6.90 3.54
CA GLN A 173 -16.48 7.32 4.94
C GLN A 173 -15.43 6.50 5.68
N VAL A 174 -14.22 7.05 5.81
CA VAL A 174 -13.23 6.50 6.76
C VAL A 174 -13.64 6.97 8.16
N LEU A 175 -13.98 6.02 9.03
CA LEU A 175 -14.18 6.27 10.46
C LEU A 175 -12.80 6.43 11.11
N ILE A 176 -12.54 7.63 11.65
CA ILE A 176 -11.36 7.99 12.44
C ILE A 176 -11.60 7.64 13.91
#